data_AF-A0A9Q0N5N2-F1
#
_entry.id   AF-A0A9Q0N5N2-F1
#
_cell.length_a   1.000
_cell.length_b   1.000
_cell.length_c   1.000
_cell.angle_alpha   90.00
_cell.angle_beta   90.00
_cell.angle_gamma   90.00
#
_symmetry.space_group_name_H-M   'P 1'
#
loop_
_entity.id
_entity.type
_entity.pdbx_description
1 polymer ?
#
loop_
_entity_poly.entity_id
_entity_poly.type
_entity_poly.pdbx_seq_one_letter_code
_entity_poly.pdbx_strand_id
1 'polypeptide(L)'
;MFIGLKTLVVITLILASATDGISFRSVLYVWTGQDPSVRDASDFVAVVDFNERSPTYGSIIRRVPLVSDPSNGIGQAKNEPHHSSISLNRRYYVTGGLLSFLSKQKEILTHIRPKKN
;
A
#
# COMPACT_ATOMS: atom_id res chain seq x y z
N MET A 1 11.36 -9.52 29.78
CA MET A 1 11.30 -10.71 28.92
C MET A 1 9.95 -10.69 28.21
N PHE A 2 9.88 -10.12 27.00
CA PHE A 2 8.68 -10.14 26.17
C PHE A 2 9.05 -10.75 24.82
N ILE A 3 8.18 -11.65 24.39
CA ILE A 3 8.40 -12.68 23.39
C ILE A 3 8.17 -12.04 22.02
N GLY A 4 9.06 -12.31 21.07
CA GLY A 4 9.13 -11.62 19.78
C GLY A 4 7.82 -11.65 18.99
N LEU A 5 7.25 -10.47 18.77
CA LEU A 5 6.22 -10.26 17.76
C LEU A 5 6.93 -10.17 16.41
N LYS A 6 6.95 -11.31 15.71
CA LYS A 6 7.42 -11.40 14.33
C LYS A 6 6.61 -10.41 13.49
N THR A 7 7.30 -9.54 12.76
CA THR A 7 6.77 -8.66 11.73
C THR A 7 5.69 -9.38 10.92
N LEU A 8 4.44 -8.98 11.09
CA LEU A 8 3.34 -9.48 10.27
C LEU A 8 3.38 -8.70 8.95
N VAL A 9 4.08 -9.24 7.96
CA VAL A 9 4.01 -8.74 6.58
C VAL A 9 2.81 -9.40 5.93
N VAL A 10 1.65 -8.74 5.93
CA VAL A 10 0.50 -9.19 5.13
C VAL A 10 0.74 -8.75 3.69
N ILE A 11 1.25 -9.65 2.85
CA ILE A 11 1.41 -9.43 1.42
C ILE A 11 0.06 -9.74 0.75
N THR A 12 -0.75 -8.71 0.48
CA THR A 12 -1.84 -8.87 -0.49
C THR A 12 -1.25 -8.72 -1.90
N LEU A 13 -1.06 -9.83 -2.60
CA LEU A 13 -0.53 -9.86 -3.96
C LEU A 13 -1.65 -9.50 -4.95
N ILE A 14 -1.54 -8.36 -5.63
CA ILE A 14 -2.45 -8.00 -6.72
C ILE A 14 -1.66 -7.97 -8.03
N LEU A 15 -1.78 -9.03 -8.82
CA LEU A 15 -1.25 -9.11 -10.17
C LEU A 15 -2.23 -8.45 -11.14
N ALA A 16 -1.87 -7.29 -11.69
CA ALA A 16 -2.62 -6.68 -12.78
C ALA A 16 -1.97 -7.06 -14.12
N SER A 17 -2.36 -8.20 -14.70
CA SER A 17 -2.06 -8.53 -16.10
C SER A 17 -3.14 -7.97 -17.01
N ALA A 18 -2.77 -7.30 -18.09
CA ALA A 18 -3.69 -7.03 -19.19
C ALA A 18 -3.02 -7.54 -20.47
N THR A 19 -3.75 -8.31 -21.25
CA THR A 19 -3.37 -8.71 -22.61
C THR A 19 -3.62 -7.49 -23.49
N ASP A 20 -2.54 -6.87 -24.00
CA ASP A 20 -2.49 -6.11 -25.27
C ASP A 20 -1.19 -5.28 -25.30
N GLY A 21 -0.20 -5.73 -26.10
CA GLY A 21 0.87 -4.97 -26.79
C GLY A 21 1.73 -3.91 -26.08
N ILE A 22 1.39 -3.49 -24.88
CA ILE A 22 2.05 -2.47 -24.08
C ILE A 22 2.91 -3.24 -23.09
N SER A 23 4.22 -3.02 -23.12
CA SER A 23 5.12 -3.53 -22.08
C SER A 23 4.67 -2.97 -20.72
N PHE A 24 3.87 -3.76 -19.99
CA PHE A 24 3.49 -3.41 -18.64
C PHE A 24 4.76 -3.44 -17.81
N ARG A 25 5.08 -2.33 -17.12
CA ARG A 25 5.90 -2.45 -15.92
C ARG A 25 5.08 -3.27 -14.94
N SER A 26 5.38 -4.56 -14.83
CA SER A 26 4.85 -5.42 -13.77
C SER A 26 5.28 -4.77 -12.46
N VAL A 27 4.32 -4.25 -11.70
CA VAL A 27 4.57 -3.61 -10.42
C VAL A 27 3.70 -4.26 -9.37
N LEU A 28 4.26 -4.42 -8.18
CA LEU A 28 3.54 -4.87 -6.99
C LEU A 28 3.31 -3.68 -6.07
N TYR A 29 2.06 -3.48 -5.69
CA TYR A 29 1.68 -2.48 -4.68
C TYR A 29 1.58 -3.16 -3.32
N VAL A 30 2.39 -2.71 -2.36
CA VAL A 30 2.38 -3.23 -0.99
C VAL A 30 2.03 -2.10 -0.06
N TRP A 31 0.92 -2.20 0.68
CA TRP A 31 0.70 -1.31 1.81
C TRP A 31 1.63 -1.73 2.94
N THR A 32 2.66 -0.93 3.18
CA THR A 32 3.64 -1.16 4.21
C THR A 32 3.19 -0.46 5.49
N GLY A 33 3.12 -1.24 6.56
CA GLY A 33 2.86 -0.72 7.89
C GLY A 33 4.08 0.02 8.42
N GLN A 34 3.88 0.69 9.55
CA GLN A 34 4.89 1.44 10.28
C GLN A 34 6.18 0.63 10.54
N ASP A 35 7.33 1.29 10.38
CA ASP A 35 8.62 0.80 10.90
C ASP A 35 8.56 0.76 12.43
N PRO A 36 8.64 -0.42 13.07
CA PRO A 36 8.51 -0.55 14.52
C PRO A 36 9.66 0.11 15.30
N SER A 37 10.77 0.47 14.65
CA SER A 37 11.89 1.19 15.26
C SER A 37 11.67 2.71 15.35
N VAL A 38 10.70 3.25 14.59
CA VAL A 38 10.39 4.67 14.55
C VAL A 38 9.03 4.91 15.19
N ARG A 39 8.99 5.74 16.24
CA ARG A 39 7.73 6.10 16.90
C ARG A 39 6.84 6.88 15.94
N ASP A 40 5.59 6.44 15.83
CA ASP A 40 4.54 7.02 14.97
C ASP A 40 4.95 7.21 13.50
N ALA A 41 5.77 6.32 12.94
CA ALA A 41 6.12 6.38 11.52
C ALA A 41 4.87 6.18 10.64
N SER A 42 4.73 7.05 9.62
CA SER A 42 3.63 6.96 8.67
C SER A 42 3.75 5.71 7.81
N ASP A 43 2.65 5.00 7.68
CA ASP A 43 2.42 3.98 6.67
C ASP A 43 2.49 4.60 5.27
N PHE A 44 2.80 3.77 4.28
CA PHE A 44 2.82 4.17 2.87
C PHE A 44 2.53 2.97 1.96
N VAL A 45 2.28 3.23 0.68
CA VAL A 45 2.23 2.18 -0.34
C VAL A 45 3.58 2.14 -1.05
N ALA A 46 4.29 1.03 -0.89
CA ALA A 46 5.46 0.73 -1.69
C ALA A 46 5.02 0.26 -3.08
N VAL A 47 5.63 0.85 -4.10
CA VAL A 47 5.55 0.36 -5.48
C VAL A 47 6.85 -0.37 -5.74
N VAL A 48 6.76 -1.68 -5.88
CA VAL A 48 7.88 -2.58 -6.12
C VAL A 48 7.94 -2.92 -7.59
N ASP A 49 9.14 -2.89 -8.17
CA ASP A 49 9.37 -3.42 -9.50
C ASP A 49 9.23 -4.94 -9.47
N PHE A 50 8.24 -5.45 -10.19
CA PHE A 50 7.88 -6.86 -10.22
C PHE A 50 8.01 -7.44 -11.63
N ASN A 51 8.82 -6.82 -12.49
CA ASN A 51 9.21 -7.38 -13.77
C ASN A 51 10.48 -8.22 -13.58
N GLU A 52 10.38 -9.54 -13.69
CA GLU A 52 11.50 -10.47 -13.49
C GLU A 52 12.69 -10.22 -14.43
N ARG A 53 12.47 -9.53 -15.56
CA ARG A 53 13.54 -9.16 -16.50
C ARG A 53 14.20 -7.83 -16.17
N SER A 54 13.71 -7.11 -15.17
CA SER A 54 14.22 -5.79 -14.80
C SER A 54 15.48 -5.92 -13.93
N PRO A 55 16.53 -5.10 -14.14
CA PRO A 55 17.69 -5.05 -13.25
C PRO A 55 17.33 -4.58 -11.83
N THR A 56 16.15 -3.97 -11.64
CA THR A 56 15.64 -3.51 -10.35
C THR A 56 14.53 -4.39 -9.80
N TYR A 57 14.33 -5.61 -10.32
CA TYR A 57 13.35 -6.57 -9.82
C TYR A 57 13.44 -6.73 -8.28
N GLY A 58 12.29 -6.70 -7.61
CA GLY A 58 12.16 -6.78 -6.15
C GLY A 58 12.46 -5.47 -5.41
N SER A 59 12.90 -4.41 -6.09
CA SER A 59 13.24 -3.13 -5.45
C SER A 59 12.02 -2.20 -5.34
N ILE A 60 11.97 -1.40 -4.27
CA ILE A 60 11.02 -0.30 -4.14
C ILE A 60 11.42 0.82 -5.10
N ILE A 61 10.62 1.04 -6.14
CA ILE A 61 10.84 2.09 -7.14
C ILE A 61 10.07 3.38 -6.84
N ARG A 62 9.08 3.33 -5.94
CA ARG A 62 8.36 4.52 -5.45
C ARG A 62 7.73 4.25 -4.08
N ARG A 63 7.71 5.27 -3.22
CA ARG A 63 6.88 5.31 -2.01
C ARG A 63 5.74 6.30 -2.24
N VAL A 64 4.51 5.86 -2.03
CA VAL A 64 3.31 6.71 -2.13
C VAL A 64 2.78 6.89 -0.72
N PRO A 65 2.79 8.11 -0.14
CA PRO A 65 2.22 8.32 1.18
C PRO A 65 0.73 7.98 1.16
N LEU A 66 0.22 7.39 2.22
CA LEU A 66 -1.23 7.40 2.44
C LEU A 66 -1.65 8.86 2.57
N VAL A 67 -2.61 9.30 1.76
CA VAL A 67 -3.05 10.69 1.78
C VAL A 67 -3.55 11.02 3.19
N SER A 68 -2.82 11.87 3.91
CA SER A 68 -3.33 12.50 5.12
C SER A 68 -4.31 13.56 4.67
N ASP A 69 -5.57 13.35 4.99
CA ASP A 69 -6.49 14.46 5.10
C ASP A 69 -6.99 14.51 6.54
N PRO A 70 -6.35 15.34 7.39
CA PRO A 70 -6.75 15.50 8.78
C PRO A 70 -8.18 16.02 8.91
N SER A 71 -8.66 16.80 7.93
CA SER A 71 -10.05 17.29 7.91
C SER A 71 -11.06 16.17 7.63
N ASN A 72 -10.59 15.07 7.05
CA ASN A 72 -11.38 13.89 6.73
C ASN A 72 -11.08 12.68 7.64
N GLY A 73 -10.29 12.84 8.71
CA GLY A 73 -10.10 11.84 9.77
C GLY A 73 -9.22 10.63 9.41
N ILE A 74 -8.41 10.71 8.35
CA ILE A 74 -7.54 9.61 7.91
C ILE A 74 -6.17 9.71 8.63
N GLY A 75 -5.91 8.78 9.54
CA GLY A 75 -4.62 8.62 10.22
C GLY A 75 -3.58 7.96 9.32
N GLN A 76 -2.32 8.41 9.39
CA GLN A 76 -1.22 7.81 8.62
C GLN A 76 -0.44 6.74 9.37
N ALA A 77 -0.67 6.55 10.66
CA ALA A 77 0.10 5.61 11.48
C ALA A 77 -0.85 4.65 12.20
N LYS A 78 -0.33 3.48 12.59
CA LYS A 78 -1.06 2.47 13.37
C LYS A 78 -2.34 1.98 12.69
N ASN A 79 -2.40 1.98 11.36
CA ASN A 79 -3.57 1.46 10.65
C ASN A 79 -3.62 -0.07 10.62
N GLU A 80 -2.45 -0.73 10.70
CA GLU A 80 -2.26 -2.17 10.44
C GLU A 80 -2.81 -2.57 9.05
N PRO A 81 -1.94 -2.53 8.01
CA PRO A 81 -2.33 -2.94 6.67
C PRO A 81 -2.93 -4.34 6.66
N HIS A 82 -4.18 -4.46 6.19
CA HIS A 82 -4.88 -5.73 6.26
C HIS A 82 -5.48 -6.14 4.92
N HIS A 83 -6.17 -5.22 4.23
CA HIS A 83 -6.75 -5.48 2.91
C HIS A 83 -6.39 -4.37 1.94
N SER A 84 -6.00 -4.74 0.72
CA SER A 84 -5.78 -3.80 -0.38
C SER A 84 -6.44 -4.31 -1.65
N SER A 85 -6.89 -3.41 -2.51
CA SER A 85 -7.53 -3.74 -3.79
C SER A 85 -7.27 -2.65 -4.83
N ILE A 86 -7.18 -3.04 -6.09
CA ILE A 86 -7.08 -2.11 -7.22
C ILE A 86 -8.33 -2.24 -8.10
N SER A 87 -8.89 -1.10 -8.50
CA SER A 87 -9.97 -1.08 -9.49
C SER A 87 -9.50 -1.64 -10.84
N LEU A 88 -10.43 -2.22 -11.61
CA LEU A 88 -10.15 -2.79 -12.93
C LEU A 88 -9.51 -1.79 -13.90
N ASN A 89 -9.99 -0.54 -13.88
CA ASN A 89 -9.44 0.56 -14.68
C ASN A 89 -8.16 1.18 -14.08
N ARG A 90 -7.64 0.59 -12.99
CA ARG A 90 -6.42 0.95 -12.29
C ARG A 90 -6.37 2.40 -11.76
N ARG A 91 -7.51 3.09 -11.68
CA ARG A 91 -7.59 4.47 -11.18
C ARG A 91 -7.60 4.56 -9.67
N TYR A 92 -8.24 3.61 -9.02
CA TYR A 92 -8.38 3.54 -7.57
C TYR A 92 -7.52 2.41 -7.01
N TYR A 93 -6.77 2.73 -5.97
CA TYR A 93 -6.21 1.79 -5.02
C TYR A 93 -6.90 2.03 -3.68
N VAL A 94 -7.62 1.03 -3.19
CA VAL A 94 -8.43 1.09 -1.98
C VAL A 94 -7.84 0.15 -0.96
N THR A 95 -7.75 0.59 0.29
CA THR A 95 -7.11 -0.18 1.34
C THR A 95 -7.82 0.00 2.67
N GLY A 96 -7.84 -1.04 3.49
CA GLY A 96 -8.56 -1.12 4.77
C GLY A 96 -7.67 -1.64 5.90
N GLY A 97 -7.52 -0.85 6.96
CA GLY A 97 -6.65 -1.15 8.11
C GLY A 97 -7.43 -1.74 9.29
N LEU A 98 -6.96 -2.86 9.85
CA LEU A 98 -7.66 -3.52 10.96
C LEU A 98 -7.57 -2.71 12.27
N LEU A 99 -6.40 -2.16 12.59
CA LEU A 99 -6.28 -1.28 13.77
C LEU A 99 -7.00 0.04 13.59
N SER A 100 -7.11 0.57 12.36
CA SER A 100 -7.96 1.74 12.09
C SER A 100 -9.41 1.46 12.49
N PHE A 101 -9.93 0.30 12.07
CA PHE A 101 -11.28 -0.15 12.39
C PHE A 101 -11.48 -0.32 13.90
N LEU A 102 -10.59 -1.05 14.58
CA LEU A 102 -10.69 -1.28 16.03
C LEU A 102 -10.53 0.01 16.85
N SER A 103 -9.78 0.98 16.34
CA SER A 103 -9.56 2.29 16.99
C SER A 103 -10.66 3.31 16.67
N LYS A 104 -11.71 2.93 15.93
CA LYS A 104 -12.79 3.83 15.46
C LYS A 104 -12.26 5.03 14.67
N GLN A 105 -11.17 4.84 13.94
CA GLN A 105 -10.62 5.81 13.01
C GLN A 105 -11.18 5.53 11.62
N LYS A 106 -11.07 6.50 10.71
CA LYS A 106 -11.42 6.25 9.32
C LYS A 106 -10.48 5.20 8.72
N GLU A 107 -11.07 4.12 8.27
CA GLU A 107 -10.44 2.84 8.00
C GLU A 107 -10.24 2.56 6.51
N ILE A 108 -11.05 3.19 5.64
CA ILE A 108 -10.94 3.05 4.19
C ILE A 108 -10.11 4.21 3.61
N LEU A 109 -8.95 3.87 3.08
CA LEU A 109 -8.06 4.82 2.40
C LEU A 109 -8.10 4.57 0.89
N THR A 110 -8.24 5.65 0.12
CA THR A 110 -8.29 5.58 -1.34
C THR A 110 -7.21 6.47 -1.94
N HIS A 111 -6.36 5.89 -2.78
CA HIS A 111 -5.45 6.64 -3.66
C HIS A 111 -6.01 6.67 -5.07
N ILE A 112 -6.12 7.87 -5.63
CA ILE A 112 -6.70 8.11 -6.96
C ILE A 112 -5.59 8.59 -7.89
N ARG A 113 -5.39 7.89 -9.01
CA ARG A 113 -4.57 8.42 -10.11
C ARG A 113 -5.32 9.56 -10.81
N PRO A 114 -4.72 10.76 -10.94
CA PRO A 114 -5.34 11.85 -11.70
C PRO A 114 -5.67 11.40 -13.13
N LYS A 115 -6.79 11.87 -13.66
CA LYS A 115 -7.13 11.67 -15.07
C LYS A 115 -6.07 12.42 -15.89
N LYS A 116 -5.35 11.74 -16.78
CA LYS A 116 -4.58 12.42 -17.81
C LYS A 116 -5.58 13.08 -18.76
N ASN A 117 -5.47 14.40 -18.92
CA ASN A 117 -6.14 15.15 -19.98
C ASN A 117 -5.50 14.80 -21.33
#